data_AF-A0A954LKI9-F1
#
_entry.id   AF-A0A954LKI9-F1
#
_cell.length_a   1.000
_cell.length_b   1.000
_cell.length_c   1.000
_cell.angle_alpha   90.00
_cell.angle_beta   90.00
_cell.angle_gamma   90.00
#
_symmetry.space_group_name_H-M   'P 1'
#
loop_
_entity.id
_entity.type
_entity.pdbx_description
1 polymer ?
#
loop_
_entity_poly.entity_id
_entity_poly.type
_entity_poly.pdbx_seq_one_letter_code
_entity_poly.pdbx_strand_id
1 'polypeptide(L)'
;GGPSVKPYQPAGLWTELANEKPYQHDHGESLYRRSLYTFWKRTIGPPGLLSFDASTRETCRVRPTRTNTPLQSLNLMNDVIFVESSRKLAARAMTEGGDSSTSRLSYLFRLVLSRPPTPQELAILKDALSSHLQRYQGDSSAAKKLLAIGESPTDSQLDPSEQAAFATLASMILNLDEAVTRE
;
A
#
# COMPACT_ATOMS: atom_id res chain seq x y z
N GLY A 1 -2.25 19.76 13.72
CA GLY A 1 -3.40 18.98 14.22
C GLY A 1 -4.65 19.56 13.62
N GLY A 2 -5.67 18.73 13.37
CA GLY A 2 -6.90 19.12 12.67
C GLY A 2 -8.00 18.06 12.86
N PRO A 3 -9.18 18.24 12.25
CA PRO A 3 -10.33 17.36 12.45
C PRO A 3 -10.02 15.91 12.07
N SER A 4 -10.80 14.99 12.61
CA SER A 4 -10.74 13.59 12.19
C SER A 4 -11.16 13.44 10.73
N VAL A 5 -10.60 12.44 10.06
CA VAL A 5 -10.88 12.13 8.66
C VAL A 5 -11.30 10.67 8.49
N LYS A 6 -11.94 10.40 7.37
CA LYS A 6 -12.48 9.10 6.99
C LYS A 6 -11.76 8.57 5.74
N PRO A 7 -10.60 7.91 5.87
CA PRO A 7 -9.89 7.30 4.73
C PRO A 7 -10.67 6.10 4.19
N TYR A 8 -10.18 5.44 3.13
CA TYR A 8 -10.85 4.28 2.54
C TYR A 8 -11.23 3.21 3.58
N GLN A 9 -12.43 2.65 3.42
CA GLN A 9 -12.88 1.45 4.11
C GLN A 9 -13.68 0.57 3.14
N PRO A 10 -13.67 -0.76 3.33
CA PRO A 10 -14.58 -1.65 2.62
C PRO A 10 -16.04 -1.23 2.79
N ALA A 11 -16.81 -1.34 1.71
CA ALA A 11 -18.25 -1.10 1.76
C ALA A 11 -18.96 -2.14 2.66
N GLY A 12 -20.13 -1.79 3.18
CA GLY A 12 -21.00 -2.72 3.93
C GLY A 12 -20.74 -2.82 5.43
N LEU A 13 -19.49 -2.59 5.89
CA LEU A 13 -19.12 -2.75 7.32
C LEU A 13 -20.03 -1.99 8.30
N TRP A 14 -20.39 -0.75 7.98
CA TRP A 14 -21.21 0.08 8.87
C TRP A 14 -22.69 -0.30 8.86
N THR A 15 -23.19 -0.76 7.72
CA THR A 15 -24.55 -1.29 7.60
C THR A 15 -24.68 -2.59 8.39
N GLU A 16 -23.70 -3.49 8.26
CA GLU A 16 -23.70 -4.79 8.92
C GLU A 16 -23.49 -4.70 10.44
N LEU A 17 -22.57 -3.86 10.90
CA LEU A 17 -22.18 -3.80 12.32
C LEU A 17 -23.05 -2.84 13.16
N ALA A 18 -23.69 -1.84 12.54
CA ALA A 18 -24.44 -0.82 13.27
C ALA A 18 -25.84 -0.50 12.72
N ASN A 19 -26.29 -1.16 11.64
CA ASN A 19 -27.56 -0.83 10.97
C ASN A 19 -27.66 0.68 10.61
N GLU A 20 -26.51 1.30 10.35
CA GLU A 20 -26.37 2.73 10.11
C GLU A 20 -26.22 3.05 8.61
N LYS A 21 -26.18 4.35 8.30
CA LYS A 21 -25.86 4.81 6.95
C LYS A 21 -24.49 4.27 6.52
N PRO A 22 -24.30 3.98 5.22
CA PRO A 22 -23.02 3.53 4.69
C PRO A 22 -21.89 4.50 5.04
N TYR A 23 -20.69 3.95 5.22
CA TYR A 23 -19.49 4.75 5.40
C TYR A 23 -19.24 5.62 4.17
N GLN A 24 -19.15 6.93 4.38
CA GLN A 24 -18.73 7.89 3.37
C GLN A 24 -17.30 8.29 3.71
N HIS A 25 -16.37 7.88 2.86
CA HIS A 25 -14.98 8.31 2.98
C HIS A 25 -14.84 9.77 2.54
N ASP A 26 -13.86 10.46 3.11
CA ASP A 26 -13.44 11.79 2.69
C ASP A 26 -12.59 11.70 1.42
N HIS A 27 -12.45 12.81 0.69
CA HIS A 27 -11.69 12.84 -0.57
C HIS A 27 -10.39 13.65 -0.46
N GLY A 28 -9.53 13.50 -1.46
CA GLY A 28 -8.31 14.31 -1.60
C GLY A 28 -7.30 14.07 -0.47
N GLU A 29 -6.70 15.13 0.06
CA GLU A 29 -5.62 15.01 1.07
C GLU A 29 -6.08 14.31 2.36
N SER A 30 -7.38 14.34 2.67
CA SER A 30 -7.96 13.69 3.85
C SER A 30 -7.75 12.17 3.86
N LEU A 31 -7.64 11.53 2.68
CA LEU A 31 -7.39 10.09 2.54
C LEU A 31 -6.01 9.66 3.04
N TYR A 32 -5.03 10.56 2.98
CA TYR A 32 -3.60 10.22 3.19
C TYR A 32 -3.05 10.73 4.52
N ARG A 33 -3.93 11.22 5.41
CA ARG A 33 -3.50 11.68 6.74
C ARG A 33 -3.11 10.50 7.62
N ARG A 34 -2.18 10.75 8.55
CA ARG A 34 -1.74 9.76 9.55
C ARG A 34 -2.95 9.14 10.26
N SER A 35 -2.87 7.84 10.53
CA SER A 35 -3.92 7.05 11.18
C SER A 35 -4.37 7.59 12.54
N LEU A 36 -3.53 8.38 13.21
CA LEU A 36 -3.89 9.15 14.41
C LEU A 36 -5.13 10.04 14.23
N TYR A 37 -5.36 10.54 13.01
CA TYR A 37 -6.50 11.39 12.68
C TYR A 37 -7.69 10.61 12.09
N THR A 38 -7.58 9.29 11.93
CA THR A 38 -8.68 8.49 11.40
C THR A 38 -9.84 8.44 12.40
N PHE A 39 -11.04 8.68 11.91
CA PHE A 39 -12.27 8.58 12.69
C PHE A 39 -12.40 7.16 13.28
N TRP A 40 -12.62 7.09 14.59
CA TRP A 40 -12.73 5.84 15.35
C TRP A 40 -14.03 5.86 16.16
N LYS A 41 -14.96 4.95 15.85
CA LYS A 41 -16.18 4.78 16.65
C LYS A 41 -15.90 3.81 17.79
N ARG A 42 -16.55 3.99 18.95
CA ARG A 42 -16.31 3.18 20.15
C ARG A 42 -16.35 1.66 19.87
N THR A 43 -17.31 1.20 19.08
CA THR A 43 -17.52 -0.21 18.75
C THR A 43 -17.04 -0.61 17.34
N ILE A 44 -16.67 0.36 16.50
CA ILE A 44 -16.25 0.12 15.12
C ILE A 44 -14.95 0.89 14.87
N GLY A 45 -13.84 0.19 15.01
CA GLY A 45 -12.51 0.69 14.67
C GLY A 45 -12.22 0.61 13.17
N PRO A 46 -11.20 1.33 12.66
CA PRO A 46 -10.76 1.20 11.27
C PRO A 46 -10.26 -0.23 10.98
N PRO A 47 -10.78 -0.90 9.94
CA PRO A 47 -10.57 -2.33 9.72
C PRO A 47 -9.09 -2.68 9.46
N GLY A 48 -8.36 -1.84 8.72
CA GLY A 48 -6.92 -2.00 8.53
C GLY A 48 -6.16 -2.01 9.86
N LEU A 49 -6.42 -1.03 10.73
CA LEU A 49 -5.76 -0.96 12.04
C LEU A 49 -6.10 -2.17 12.92
N LEU A 50 -7.35 -2.64 12.89
CA LEU A 50 -7.75 -3.85 13.60
C LEU A 50 -7.05 -5.10 13.05
N SER A 51 -6.84 -5.18 11.73
CA SER A 51 -6.07 -6.26 11.10
C SER A 51 -4.61 -6.26 11.56
N PHE A 52 -4.05 -5.09 11.89
CA PHE A 52 -2.72 -4.88 12.47
C PHE A 52 -2.73 -4.77 14.01
N ASP A 53 -3.64 -5.51 14.66
CA ASP A 53 -3.69 -5.70 16.12
C ASP A 53 -3.85 -4.42 16.96
N ALA A 54 -4.40 -3.35 16.37
CA ALA A 54 -4.73 -2.15 17.12
C ALA A 54 -5.72 -2.45 18.27
N SER A 55 -5.50 -1.81 19.42
CA SER A 55 -6.39 -1.97 20.58
C SER A 55 -7.80 -1.46 20.28
N THR A 56 -8.82 -2.20 20.72
CA THR A 56 -10.24 -1.82 20.60
C THR A 56 -10.62 -0.62 21.49
N ARG A 57 -9.69 -0.09 22.28
CA ARG A 57 -9.89 1.02 23.26
C ARG A 57 -10.90 0.69 24.37
N GLU A 58 -11.31 -0.56 24.50
CA GLU A 58 -12.17 -1.06 25.58
C GLU A 58 -11.35 -1.56 26.77
N THR A 59 -10.13 -2.02 26.52
CA THR A 59 -9.23 -2.55 27.53
C THR A 59 -7.81 -2.00 27.36
N CYS A 60 -7.10 -1.86 28.48
CA CYS A 60 -5.71 -1.43 28.45
C CYS A 60 -4.82 -2.59 27.97
N ARG A 61 -4.01 -2.35 26.93
CA ARG A 61 -2.95 -3.27 26.48
C ARG A 61 -1.59 -2.66 26.79
N VAL A 62 -0.80 -3.34 27.60
CA VAL A 62 0.51 -2.85 28.08
C VAL A 62 1.64 -3.18 27.11
N ARG A 63 1.45 -4.15 26.20
CA ARG A 63 2.44 -4.55 25.19
C ARG A 63 1.78 -4.77 23.82
N PRO A 64 2.44 -4.35 22.73
CA PRO A 64 2.05 -4.76 21.38
C PRO A 64 2.29 -6.26 21.20
N THR A 65 1.40 -6.91 20.46
CA THR A 65 1.55 -8.34 20.10
C THR A 65 2.32 -8.43 18.79
N ARG A 66 3.29 -9.35 18.71
CA ARG A 66 3.93 -9.65 17.43
C ARG A 66 3.09 -10.70 16.72
N THR A 67 2.54 -10.31 15.57
CA THR A 67 1.68 -11.14 14.75
C THR A 67 2.17 -11.05 13.31
N ASN A 68 2.14 -12.18 12.60
CA ASN A 68 2.33 -12.24 11.17
C ASN A 68 1.24 -13.18 10.62
N THR A 69 0.03 -12.65 10.48
CA THR A 69 -1.11 -13.43 9.97
C THR A 69 -1.22 -13.26 8.45
N PRO A 70 -1.66 -14.30 7.72
CA PRO A 70 -1.96 -14.16 6.30
C PRO A 70 -2.94 -13.03 5.98
N LEU A 71 -3.81 -12.68 6.94
CA LEU A 71 -4.76 -11.56 6.81
C LEU A 71 -4.05 -10.20 6.74
N GLN A 72 -2.94 -10.01 7.48
CA GLN A 72 -2.13 -8.79 7.41
C GLN A 72 -1.46 -8.66 6.04
N SER A 73 -0.84 -9.73 5.54
CA SER A 73 -0.29 -9.77 4.18
C SER A 73 -1.36 -9.50 3.12
N LEU A 74 -2.55 -10.10 3.27
CA LEU A 74 -3.66 -9.89 2.34
C LEU A 74 -4.17 -8.44 2.39
N ASN A 75 -4.20 -7.81 3.56
CA ASN A 75 -4.55 -6.40 3.70
C ASN A 75 -3.57 -5.51 2.90
N LEU A 76 -2.26 -5.70 3.08
CA LEU A 76 -1.23 -4.95 2.34
C LEU A 76 -1.32 -5.14 0.82
N MET A 77 -1.74 -6.31 0.34
CA MET A 77 -1.85 -6.59 -1.10
C MET A 77 -3.11 -5.98 -1.74
N ASN A 78 -4.20 -5.80 -0.98
CA ASN A 78 -5.52 -5.53 -1.56
C ASN A 78 -6.16 -4.22 -1.10
N ASP A 79 -5.79 -3.67 0.06
CA ASP A 79 -6.36 -2.40 0.50
C ASP A 79 -5.97 -1.28 -0.47
N VAL A 80 -6.95 -0.46 -0.84
CA VAL A 80 -6.79 0.63 -1.81
C VAL A 80 -5.63 1.52 -1.42
N ILE A 81 -5.45 1.81 -0.12
CA ILE A 81 -4.38 2.69 0.34
C ILE A 81 -2.98 2.12 0.06
N PHE A 82 -2.79 0.80 0.17
CA PHE A 82 -1.50 0.15 -0.05
C PHE A 82 -1.22 -0.05 -1.54
N VAL A 83 -2.24 -0.40 -2.33
CA VAL A 83 -2.12 -0.47 -3.81
C VAL A 83 -1.79 0.90 -4.38
N GLU A 84 -2.48 1.94 -3.91
CA GLU A 84 -2.25 3.32 -4.28
C GLU A 84 -0.85 3.82 -3.86
N SER A 85 -0.42 3.48 -2.64
CA SER A 85 0.92 3.79 -2.15
C SER A 85 2.00 3.10 -2.99
N SER A 86 1.79 1.84 -3.36
CA SER A 86 2.71 1.08 -4.23
C SER A 86 2.89 1.77 -5.59
N ARG A 87 1.79 2.30 -6.13
CA ARG A 87 1.77 3.05 -7.38
C ARG A 87 2.56 4.35 -7.33
N LYS A 88 2.46 5.07 -6.22
CA LYS A 88 3.24 6.30 -5.97
C LYS A 88 4.71 6.01 -5.69
N LEU A 89 5.03 4.93 -4.97
CA LEU A 89 6.40 4.47 -4.80
C LEU A 89 7.05 4.09 -6.13
N ALA A 90 6.31 3.41 -7.01
CA ALA A 90 6.76 3.10 -8.36
C ALA A 90 7.06 4.35 -9.19
N ALA A 91 6.15 5.32 -9.21
CA ALA A 91 6.36 6.58 -9.91
C ALA A 91 7.62 7.28 -9.39
N ARG A 92 7.76 7.42 -8.06
CA ARG A 92 8.95 8.02 -7.44
C ARG A 92 10.23 7.26 -7.77
N ALA A 93 10.19 5.92 -7.80
CA ALA A 93 11.36 5.14 -8.17
C ALA A 93 11.77 5.34 -9.62
N MET A 94 10.81 5.51 -10.54
CA MET A 94 11.08 5.77 -11.95
C MET A 94 11.61 7.18 -12.20
N THR A 95 11.16 8.17 -11.42
CA THR A 95 11.56 9.58 -11.60
C THR A 95 12.83 9.96 -10.82
N GLU A 96 12.99 9.45 -9.60
CA GLU A 96 14.09 9.82 -8.69
C GLU A 96 15.19 8.74 -8.63
N GLY A 97 14.92 7.51 -9.08
CA GLY A 97 15.85 6.38 -9.00
C GLY A 97 16.89 6.30 -10.12
N GLY A 98 16.97 7.29 -11.00
CA GLY A 98 17.93 7.36 -12.11
C GLY A 98 17.52 6.59 -13.37
N ASP A 99 18.47 6.43 -14.29
CA ASP A 99 18.17 6.03 -15.68
C ASP A 99 18.09 4.51 -15.89
N SER A 100 18.67 3.71 -15.00
CA SER A 100 18.73 2.25 -15.15
C SER A 100 17.66 1.55 -14.32
N SER A 101 17.12 0.43 -14.80
CA SER A 101 16.22 -0.43 -14.00
C SER A 101 16.86 -0.85 -12.68
N THR A 102 18.18 -1.10 -12.67
CA THR A 102 18.94 -1.48 -11.47
C THR A 102 18.97 -0.37 -10.43
N SER A 103 19.18 0.88 -10.85
CA SER A 103 19.21 2.03 -9.94
C SER A 103 17.82 2.33 -9.40
N ARG A 104 16.77 2.22 -10.24
CA ARG A 104 15.36 2.36 -9.84
C ARG A 104 14.94 1.30 -8.82
N LEU A 105 15.28 0.03 -9.04
CA LEU A 105 15.00 -1.07 -8.10
C LEU A 105 15.73 -0.86 -6.77
N SER A 106 17.02 -0.52 -6.81
CA SER A 106 17.80 -0.22 -5.60
C SER A 106 17.27 1.00 -4.84
N TYR A 107 16.72 1.98 -5.55
CA TYR A 107 16.07 3.15 -4.94
C TYR A 107 14.75 2.77 -4.27
N LEU A 108 13.88 2.04 -4.97
CA LEU A 108 12.61 1.54 -4.42
C LEU A 108 12.84 0.71 -3.15
N PHE A 109 13.80 -0.21 -3.18
CA PHE A 109 14.12 -1.07 -2.05
C PHE A 109 14.58 -0.24 -0.83
N ARG A 110 15.45 0.76 -1.05
CA ARG A 110 15.87 1.70 0.01
C ARG A 110 14.75 2.56 0.55
N LEU A 111 13.79 2.97 -0.29
CA LEU A 111 12.66 3.77 0.18
C LEU A 111 11.78 3.00 1.17
N VAL A 112 11.65 1.69 1.01
CA VAL A 112 10.81 0.85 1.89
C VAL A 112 11.60 0.30 3.06
N LEU A 113 12.77 -0.29 2.81
CA LEU A 113 13.53 -1.04 3.82
C LEU A 113 14.72 -0.27 4.41
N SER A 114 14.98 0.96 3.96
CA SER A 114 16.09 1.82 4.46
C SER A 114 17.49 1.22 4.32
N ARG A 115 17.67 0.14 3.55
CA ARG A 115 18.96 -0.48 3.21
C ARG A 115 19.06 -0.80 1.72
N PRO A 116 20.26 -0.95 1.13
CA PRO A 116 20.38 -1.45 -0.24
C PRO A 116 20.00 -2.94 -0.33
N PRO A 117 19.50 -3.40 -1.49
CA PRO A 117 19.30 -4.82 -1.73
C PRO A 117 20.65 -5.53 -1.84
N THR A 118 20.71 -6.76 -1.36
CA THR A 118 21.82 -7.68 -1.61
C THR A 118 21.87 -8.07 -3.09
N PRO A 119 23.00 -8.60 -3.60
CA PRO A 119 23.09 -9.05 -4.99
C PRO A 119 22.04 -10.11 -5.35
N GLN A 120 21.71 -11.02 -4.43
CA GLN A 120 20.68 -12.04 -4.64
C GLN A 120 19.28 -11.43 -4.73
N GLU A 121 18.91 -10.55 -3.79
CA GLU A 121 17.62 -9.86 -3.81
C GLU A 121 17.44 -9.02 -5.08
N LEU A 122 18.50 -8.32 -5.49
CA LEU A 122 18.48 -7.52 -6.70
C LEU A 122 18.29 -8.37 -7.96
N ALA A 123 18.88 -9.57 -8.01
CA ALA A 123 18.67 -10.50 -9.12
C ALA A 123 17.20 -10.95 -9.19
N ILE A 124 16.62 -11.34 -8.06
CA ILE A 124 15.19 -11.73 -7.97
C ILE A 124 14.27 -10.59 -8.41
N LEU A 125 14.55 -9.35 -7.97
CA LEU A 125 13.75 -8.19 -8.36
C LEU A 125 13.83 -7.87 -9.85
N LYS A 126 14.99 -8.12 -10.50
CA LYS A 126 15.15 -7.95 -11.94
C LYS A 126 14.34 -8.98 -12.73
N ASP A 127 14.36 -10.24 -12.29
CA ASP A 127 13.60 -11.32 -12.93
C ASP A 127 12.09 -11.13 -12.74
N ALA A 128 11.67 -10.66 -11.56
CA ALA A 128 10.29 -10.28 -11.31
C ALA A 128 9.88 -9.06 -12.16
N LEU A 129 10.74 -8.05 -12.29
CA LEU A 129 10.48 -6.88 -13.13
C LEU A 129 10.25 -7.29 -14.59
N SER A 130 11.13 -8.13 -15.16
CA SER A 130 11.01 -8.57 -16.55
C SER A 130 9.72 -9.36 -16.78
N SER A 131 9.38 -10.25 -15.85
CA SER A 131 8.14 -11.05 -15.90
C SER A 131 6.88 -10.18 -15.85
N HIS A 132 6.83 -9.21 -14.92
CA HIS A 132 5.69 -8.30 -14.81
C HIS A 132 5.60 -7.33 -15.98
N LEU A 133 6.73 -6.83 -16.47
CA LEU A 133 6.78 -5.96 -17.64
C LEU A 133 6.22 -6.68 -18.87
N GLN A 134 6.66 -7.92 -19.13
CA GLN A 134 6.14 -8.73 -20.23
C GLN A 134 4.62 -8.93 -20.12
N ARG A 135 4.12 -9.21 -18.90
CA ARG A 135 2.68 -9.35 -18.65
C ARG A 135 1.91 -8.08 -18.99
N TYR A 136 2.35 -6.91 -18.52
CA TYR A 136 1.63 -5.65 -18.73
C TYR A 136 1.79 -5.09 -20.15
N GLN A 137 2.89 -5.42 -20.84
CA GLN A 137 3.02 -5.16 -22.27
C GLN A 137 2.07 -6.03 -23.10
N GLY A 138 1.85 -7.30 -22.70
CA GLY A 138 0.86 -8.18 -23.32
C GLY A 138 -0.60 -7.84 -22.98
N ASP A 139 -0.84 -7.19 -21.84
CA ASP A 139 -2.17 -6.75 -21.40
C ASP A 139 -2.11 -5.32 -20.82
N SER A 140 -2.10 -4.33 -21.72
CA SER A 140 -2.11 -2.91 -21.32
C SER A 140 -3.41 -2.51 -20.61
N SER A 141 -4.49 -3.30 -20.73
CA SER A 141 -5.74 -3.05 -20.02
C SER A 141 -5.58 -3.35 -18.53
N ALA A 142 -4.87 -4.43 -18.18
CA ALA A 142 -4.54 -4.76 -16.80
C ALA A 142 -3.63 -3.69 -16.18
N ALA A 143 -2.65 -3.17 -16.93
CA ALA A 143 -1.80 -2.08 -16.46
C ALA A 143 -2.62 -0.83 -16.09
N LYS A 144 -3.51 -0.40 -16.98
CA LYS A 144 -4.39 0.76 -16.73
C LYS A 144 -5.34 0.52 -15.56
N LYS A 145 -5.89 -0.69 -15.40
CA LYS A 145 -6.76 -1.05 -14.27
C LYS A 145 -6.03 -0.93 -12.94
N LEU A 146 -4.84 -1.52 -12.82
CA LEU A 146 -4.01 -1.39 -11.62
C LEU A 146 -3.68 0.08 -11.36
N LEU A 147 -3.34 0.82 -12.42
CA LEU A 147 -2.97 2.21 -12.27
C LEU A 147 -4.15 3.15 -11.94
N ALA A 148 -5.38 2.70 -12.10
CA ALA A 148 -6.58 3.48 -11.79
C ALA A 148 -7.12 3.24 -10.37
N ILE A 149 -6.47 2.40 -9.57
CA ILE A 149 -6.88 2.14 -8.18
C ILE A 149 -6.49 3.33 -7.29
N GLY A 150 -7.48 3.85 -6.56
CA GLY A 150 -7.35 5.02 -5.69
C GLY A 150 -7.72 6.35 -6.36
N GLU A 151 -7.72 7.44 -5.59
CA GLU A 151 -8.10 8.79 -6.03
C GLU A 151 -6.91 9.64 -6.47
N SER A 152 -5.67 9.23 -6.17
CA SER A 152 -4.47 9.95 -6.54
C SER A 152 -4.27 9.94 -8.06
N PRO A 153 -3.76 11.04 -8.64
CA PRO A 153 -3.58 11.14 -10.07
C PRO A 153 -2.51 10.17 -10.58
N THR A 154 -2.74 9.58 -11.75
CA THR A 154 -1.72 8.81 -12.49
C THR A 154 -0.75 9.76 -13.17
N ASP A 155 0.54 9.42 -13.16
CA ASP A 155 1.54 10.16 -13.92
C ASP A 155 1.47 9.74 -15.40
N SER A 156 1.06 10.66 -16.27
CA SER A 156 0.89 10.39 -17.69
C SER A 156 2.20 10.42 -18.48
N GLN A 157 3.31 10.86 -17.87
CA GLN A 157 4.61 10.93 -18.52
C GLN A 157 5.37 9.59 -18.48
N LEU A 158 4.94 8.68 -17.62
CA LEU A 158 5.56 7.36 -17.46
C LEU A 158 4.88 6.33 -18.37
N ASP A 159 5.65 5.36 -18.87
CA ASP A 159 5.07 4.23 -19.58
C ASP A 159 4.14 3.45 -18.62
N PRO A 160 2.85 3.26 -18.98
CA PRO A 160 1.90 2.60 -18.08
C PRO A 160 2.25 1.15 -17.75
N SER A 161 2.90 0.43 -18.66
CA SER A 161 3.25 -0.98 -18.45
C SER A 161 4.44 -1.10 -17.49
N GLU A 162 5.46 -0.26 -17.69
CA GLU A 162 6.61 -0.15 -16.80
C GLU A 162 6.18 0.32 -15.40
N GLN A 163 5.33 1.35 -15.31
CA GLN A 163 4.82 1.83 -14.03
C GLN A 163 4.00 0.76 -13.30
N ALA A 164 3.15 0.01 -14.00
CA ALA A 164 2.39 -1.09 -13.40
C ALA A 164 3.31 -2.24 -12.91
N ALA A 165 4.39 -2.54 -13.64
CA ALA A 165 5.38 -3.52 -13.23
C ALA A 165 6.11 -3.08 -11.94
N PHE A 166 6.59 -1.84 -11.90
CA PHE A 166 7.20 -1.28 -10.68
C PHE A 166 6.21 -1.17 -9.52
N ALA A 167 4.93 -0.87 -9.77
CA ALA A 167 3.90 -0.83 -8.73
C ALA A 167 3.66 -2.22 -8.13
N THR A 168 3.73 -3.27 -8.96
CA THR A 168 3.63 -4.66 -8.49
C THR A 168 4.82 -5.01 -7.61
N LEU A 169 6.05 -4.63 -8.01
CA LEU A 169 7.23 -4.83 -7.17
C LEU A 169 7.18 -4.03 -5.87
N ALA A 170 6.70 -2.78 -5.91
CA ALA A 170 6.53 -1.97 -4.70
C ALA A 170 5.56 -2.65 -3.71
N SER A 171 4.45 -3.22 -4.21
CA SER A 171 3.52 -4.00 -3.39
C SER A 171 4.18 -5.25 -2.80
N MET A 172 5.00 -5.97 -3.58
CA MET A 172 5.77 -7.12 -3.08
C MET A 172 6.74 -6.73 -1.97
N ILE A 173 7.50 -5.63 -2.15
CA ILE A 173 8.47 -5.16 -1.14
C ILE A 173 7.75 -4.68 0.12
N LEU A 174 6.60 -3.99 -0.01
CA LEU A 174 5.76 -3.60 1.13
C LEU A 174 5.20 -4.79 1.91
N ASN A 175 5.10 -5.97 1.29
CA ASN A 175 4.61 -7.19 1.93
C ASN A 175 5.69 -7.99 2.68
N LEU A 176 6.96 -7.57 2.60
CA LEU A 176 8.04 -8.25 3.31
C LEU A 176 7.89 -8.07 4.82
N ASP A 177 8.24 -9.10 5.59
CA ASP A 177 8.22 -9.04 7.07
C ASP A 177 9.08 -7.88 7.60
N GLU A 178 10.20 -7.59 6.93
CA GLU A 178 11.11 -6.46 7.22
C GLU A 178 10.46 -5.08 6.97
N ALA A 179 9.47 -4.99 6.07
CA ALA A 179 8.72 -3.73 5.85
C ALA A 179 7.66 -3.51 6.94
N VAL A 180 7.11 -4.59 7.49
CA VAL A 180 6.01 -4.56 8.48
C VAL A 180 6.55 -4.49 9.90
N THR A 181 7.62 -5.23 10.19
CA THR A 181 8.24 -5.33 11.51
C THR A 181 9.58 -4.64 11.52
N ARG A 182 9.92 -3.97 12.63
CA ARG A 182 11.29 -3.45 12.84
C ARG A 182 12.15 -4.62 13.33
N GLU A 183 13.08 -5.08 12.50
CA GLU A 183 14.21 -5.91 12.94
C GLU A 183 15.29 -5.06 13.63
#